data_AF-R5E5P5-F1
#
_entry.id   AF-R5E5P5-F1
#
_cell.length_a   1.000
_cell.length_b   1.000
_cell.length_c   1.000
_cell.angle_alpha   90.00
_cell.angle_beta   90.00
_cell.angle_gamma   90.00
#
_symmetry.space_group_name_H-M   'P 1'
#
loop_
_entity.id
_entity.type
_entity.pdbx_description
1 polymer ?
#
loop_
_entity_poly.entity_id
_entity_poly.type
_entity_poly.pdbx_seq_one_letter_code
_entity_poly.pdbx_strand_id
1 'polypeptide(L)'
;MLGTLDSRNVYERLKARADTLLENKCYYGAVQNYAKIIEGTYDKSLSGLFYARVYHNMGVAHARMFLYKQSVPYFEEAYKIGQHEESLKCLMAAKRLAMGNNIIESDDASDQEAALKSELEKLADNARYSDTYRHLQQIEKLKEEADITEYNDALTGLLDDWKKQYIKYKS
;
A
#
# COMPACT_ATOMS: atom_id res chain seq x y z
N MET A 1 -10.27 -26.22 -19.71
CA MET A 1 -9.31 -25.41 -20.48
C MET A 1 -8.05 -25.25 -19.62
N LEU A 2 -7.21 -26.29 -19.56
CA LEU A 2 -6.12 -26.48 -18.58
C LEU A 2 -4.74 -26.44 -19.26
N GLY A 3 -4.60 -25.66 -20.33
CA GLY A 3 -3.54 -25.86 -21.33
C GLY A 3 -2.62 -24.67 -21.64
N THR A 4 -2.50 -23.64 -20.80
CA THR A 4 -1.65 -22.46 -21.14
C THR A 4 -0.74 -21.96 -20.01
N LEU A 5 -0.61 -22.70 -18.91
CA LEU A 5 0.26 -22.29 -17.79
C LEU A 5 1.73 -22.71 -17.95
N ASP A 6 2.04 -23.61 -18.89
CA ASP A 6 3.31 -24.34 -18.90
C ASP A 6 4.39 -23.78 -19.84
N SER A 7 4.17 -22.62 -20.46
CA SER A 7 5.17 -21.95 -21.33
C SER A 7 5.62 -20.57 -20.86
N ARG A 8 5.13 -20.08 -19.71
CA ARG A 8 5.47 -18.73 -19.22
C ARG A 8 6.82 -18.71 -18.52
N ASN A 9 7.58 -17.64 -18.70
CA ASN A 9 8.83 -17.40 -17.97
C ASN A 9 8.59 -17.49 -16.44
N VAL A 10 9.56 -18.00 -15.68
CA VAL A 10 9.47 -18.13 -14.21
C VAL A 10 9.07 -16.80 -13.56
N TYR A 11 9.65 -15.69 -13.99
CA TYR A 11 9.34 -14.36 -13.46
C TYR A 11 7.94 -13.88 -13.82
N GLU A 12 7.43 -14.21 -15.02
CA GLU A 12 6.04 -13.91 -15.37
C GLU A 12 5.05 -14.67 -14.47
N ARG A 13 5.36 -15.93 -14.12
CA ARG A 13 4.53 -16.70 -13.18
C ARG A 13 4.60 -16.13 -11.76
N LEU A 14 5.79 -15.75 -11.30
CA LEU A 14 5.96 -15.08 -10.01
C LEU A 14 5.20 -13.75 -9.96
N LYS A 15 5.29 -12.95 -11.03
CA LYS A 15 4.58 -11.67 -11.11
C LYS A 15 3.07 -11.90 -11.09
N ALA A 16 2.55 -12.81 -11.91
CA ALA A 16 1.12 -13.12 -11.94
C ALA A 16 0.60 -13.55 -10.54
N ARG A 17 1.37 -14.39 -9.83
CA ARG A 17 1.05 -14.78 -8.45
C ARG A 17 1.08 -13.58 -7.49
N ALA A 18 2.07 -12.71 -7.62
CA ALA A 18 2.22 -11.52 -6.79
C ALA A 18 1.09 -10.50 -7.04
N ASP A 19 0.69 -10.30 -8.30
CA ASP A 19 -0.42 -9.45 -8.70
C ASP A 19 -1.72 -9.95 -8.06
N THR A 20 -2.02 -11.25 -8.17
CA THR A 20 -3.21 -11.86 -7.51
C THR A 20 -3.17 -11.71 -5.99
N LEU A 21 -2.01 -11.87 -5.35
CA LEU A 21 -1.89 -11.66 -3.91
C LEU A 21 -2.13 -10.19 -3.53
N LEU A 22 -1.64 -9.25 -4.34
CA LEU A 22 -1.84 -7.82 -4.12
C LEU A 22 -3.32 -7.43 -4.24
N GLU A 23 -4.01 -7.93 -5.28
CA GLU A 23 -5.45 -7.75 -5.50
C GLU A 23 -6.27 -8.30 -4.32
N ASN A 24 -5.87 -9.45 -3.78
CA ASN A 24 -6.49 -10.10 -2.62
C ASN A 24 -6.04 -9.51 -1.28
N LYS A 25 -5.39 -8.35 -1.26
CA LYS A 25 -4.89 -7.66 -0.06
C LYS A 25 -3.90 -8.48 0.78
N CYS A 26 -3.33 -9.54 0.21
CA CYS A 26 -2.30 -10.37 0.82
C CYS A 26 -0.91 -9.74 0.61
N TYR A 27 -0.73 -8.51 1.12
CA TYR A 27 0.40 -7.64 0.78
C TYR A 27 1.77 -8.25 1.07
N TYR A 28 1.95 -8.88 2.24
CA TYR A 28 3.20 -9.53 2.59
C TYR A 28 3.56 -10.67 1.63
N GLY A 29 2.57 -11.49 1.25
CA GLY A 29 2.75 -12.55 0.26
C GLY A 29 3.09 -12.00 -1.12
N ALA A 30 2.49 -10.87 -1.52
CA ALA A 30 2.81 -10.18 -2.76
C ALA A 30 4.28 -9.70 -2.75
N VAL A 31 4.71 -9.04 -1.67
CA VAL A 31 6.10 -8.58 -1.47
C VAL A 31 7.08 -9.75 -1.63
N GLN A 32 6.84 -10.88 -0.96
CA GLN A 32 7.72 -12.05 -1.06
C GLN A 32 7.86 -12.60 -2.50
N ASN A 33 6.83 -12.48 -3.33
CA ASN A 33 6.91 -12.95 -4.72
C ASN A 33 7.56 -11.91 -5.64
N TYR A 34 7.30 -10.62 -5.45
CA TYR A 34 8.01 -9.58 -6.19
C TYR A 34 9.50 -9.53 -5.83
N ALA A 35 9.85 -9.76 -4.56
CA ALA A 35 11.24 -9.78 -4.08
C ALA A 35 12.08 -10.80 -4.86
N LYS A 36 11.55 -12.00 -5.08
CA LYS A 36 12.20 -13.06 -5.87
C LYS A 36 12.50 -12.66 -7.32
N ILE A 37 11.76 -11.69 -7.88
CA ILE A 37 11.99 -11.18 -9.23
C ILE A 37 13.11 -10.14 -9.22
N ILE A 38 13.06 -9.17 -8.28
CA ILE A 38 14.01 -8.05 -8.23
C ILE A 38 15.36 -8.42 -7.62
N GLU A 39 15.40 -9.39 -6.71
CA GLU A 39 16.62 -9.93 -6.09
C GLU A 39 17.22 -11.07 -6.93
N GLY A 40 16.46 -11.58 -7.89
CA GLY A 40 16.90 -12.61 -8.83
C GLY A 40 17.85 -12.07 -9.90
N THR A 41 18.42 -12.96 -10.70
CA THR A 41 19.26 -12.56 -11.85
C THR A 41 18.40 -11.85 -12.90
N TYR A 42 18.86 -10.68 -13.37
CA TYR A 42 18.16 -9.92 -14.41
C TYR A 42 17.99 -10.74 -15.69
N ASP A 43 16.74 -10.99 -16.07
CA ASP A 43 16.39 -11.69 -17.30
C ASP A 43 16.24 -10.67 -18.45
N LYS A 44 17.16 -10.75 -19.42
CA LYS A 44 17.21 -9.87 -20.61
C LYS A 44 16.08 -10.13 -21.61
N SER A 45 15.38 -11.27 -21.52
CA SER A 45 14.21 -11.55 -22.36
C SER A 45 12.98 -10.74 -21.93
N LEU A 46 12.97 -10.21 -20.71
CA LEU A 46 11.87 -9.40 -20.18
C LEU A 46 12.14 -7.92 -20.41
N SER A 47 11.07 -7.17 -20.69
CA SER A 47 11.16 -5.74 -21.00
C SER A 47 11.42 -4.91 -19.74
N GLY A 48 12.00 -3.71 -19.90
CA GLY A 48 12.10 -2.75 -18.80
C GLY A 48 10.72 -2.43 -18.19
N LEU A 49 9.67 -2.36 -19.03
CA LEU A 49 8.29 -2.16 -18.59
C LEU A 49 7.79 -3.27 -17.64
N PHE A 50 8.22 -4.51 -17.85
CA PHE A 50 7.92 -5.61 -16.93
C PHE A 50 8.46 -5.31 -15.53
N TYR A 51 9.74 -4.94 -15.43
CA TYR A 51 10.36 -4.61 -14.15
C TYR A 51 9.80 -3.33 -13.53
N ALA A 52 9.51 -2.30 -14.33
CA ALA A 52 8.86 -1.07 -13.86
C ALA A 52 7.53 -1.38 -13.14
N ARG A 53 6.71 -2.27 -13.71
CA ARG A 53 5.45 -2.71 -13.08
C ARG A 53 5.67 -3.52 -11.81
N VAL A 54 6.69 -4.39 -11.77
CA VAL A 54 7.06 -5.14 -10.57
C VAL A 54 7.46 -4.18 -9.44
N TYR A 55 8.33 -3.21 -9.72
CA TYR A 55 8.73 -2.18 -8.76
C TYR A 55 7.54 -1.33 -8.31
N HIS A 56 6.67 -0.90 -9.23
CA HIS A 56 5.47 -0.14 -8.90
C HIS A 56 4.58 -0.92 -7.91
N ASN A 57 4.23 -2.16 -8.25
CA ASN A 57 3.37 -2.99 -7.42
C ASN A 57 4.02 -3.37 -6.07
N MET A 58 5.35 -3.49 -6.03
CA MET A 58 6.11 -3.65 -4.78
C MET A 58 5.93 -2.41 -3.88
N GLY A 59 6.03 -1.21 -4.46
CA GLY A 59 5.76 0.05 -3.77
C GLY A 59 4.33 0.13 -3.26
N VAL A 60 3.34 -0.25 -4.08
CA VAL A 60 1.92 -0.30 -3.69
C VAL A 60 1.70 -1.26 -2.52
N ALA A 61 2.31 -2.46 -2.55
CA ALA A 61 2.18 -3.44 -1.47
C ALA A 61 2.72 -2.89 -0.14
N HIS A 62 3.89 -2.22 -0.15
CA HIS A 62 4.45 -1.57 1.04
C HIS A 62 3.56 -0.41 1.52
N ALA A 63 3.12 0.46 0.61
CA ALA A 63 2.27 1.61 0.95
C ALA A 63 0.91 1.18 1.53
N ARG A 64 0.33 0.08 1.04
CA ARG A 64 -0.90 -0.53 1.59
C ARG A 64 -0.73 -1.12 2.99
N MET A 65 0.51 -1.40 3.40
CA MET A 65 0.89 -1.76 4.77
C MET A 65 1.35 -0.55 5.59
N PHE A 66 1.13 0.68 5.11
CA PHE A 66 1.57 1.93 5.74
C PHE A 66 3.10 2.09 5.86
N LEU A 67 3.87 1.31 5.09
CA LEU A 67 5.33 1.35 5.07
C LEU A 67 5.84 2.37 4.05
N TYR A 68 5.38 3.62 4.16
CA TYR A 68 5.60 4.66 3.13
C TYR A 68 7.08 4.96 2.87
N LYS A 69 7.90 5.04 3.92
CA LYS A 69 9.36 5.25 3.75
C LYS A 69 10.02 4.13 2.94
N GLN A 70 9.52 2.90 3.08
CA GLN A 70 10.03 1.74 2.35
C GLN A 70 9.48 1.66 0.93
N SER A 71 8.30 2.23 0.65
CA SER A 71 7.73 2.22 -0.70
C SER A 71 8.40 3.22 -1.65
N VAL A 72 8.95 4.32 -1.13
CA VAL A 72 9.64 5.37 -1.91
C VAL A 72 10.67 4.81 -2.91
N PRO A 73 11.71 4.04 -2.52
CA PRO A 73 12.72 3.57 -3.46
C PRO A 73 12.14 2.71 -4.59
N TYR A 74 11.06 1.96 -4.32
CA TYR A 74 10.42 1.15 -5.35
C TYR A 74 9.64 2.01 -6.36
N PHE A 75 8.96 3.07 -5.92
CA PHE A 75 8.32 4.00 -6.84
C PHE A 75 9.33 4.84 -7.65
N GLU A 76 10.47 5.21 -7.04
CA GLU A 76 11.57 5.87 -7.75
C GLU A 76 12.11 5.01 -8.88
N GLU A 77 12.42 3.73 -8.60
CA GLU A 77 12.93 2.82 -9.63
C GLU A 77 11.87 2.51 -10.69
N ALA A 78 10.60 2.35 -10.30
CA ALA A 78 9.50 2.17 -11.24
C ALA A 78 9.36 3.37 -12.20
N TYR A 79 9.42 4.59 -11.69
CA TYR A 79 9.33 5.80 -12.50
C TYR A 79 10.56 6.00 -13.38
N LYS A 80 11.76 5.74 -12.85
CA LYS A 80 13.02 5.80 -13.61
C LYS A 80 13.01 4.87 -14.83
N ILE A 81 12.45 3.66 -14.70
CA ILE A 81 12.39 2.69 -15.79
C ILE A 81 11.20 2.95 -16.74
N GLY A 82 10.00 3.16 -16.18
CA GLY A 82 8.76 3.21 -16.96
C GLY A 82 8.26 4.61 -17.33
N GLN A 83 8.73 5.66 -16.63
CA GLN A 83 8.30 7.06 -16.77
C GLN A 83 6.78 7.26 -16.71
N HIS A 84 6.06 6.36 -16.02
CA HIS A 84 4.62 6.45 -15.85
C HIS A 84 4.24 7.48 -14.79
N GLU A 85 3.34 8.40 -15.13
CA GLU A 85 2.83 9.44 -14.24
C GLU A 85 2.21 8.86 -12.95
N GLU A 86 1.57 7.70 -13.03
CA GLU A 86 1.03 6.98 -11.87
C GLU A 86 2.12 6.65 -10.84
N SER A 87 3.30 6.20 -11.29
CA SER A 87 4.42 5.91 -10.38
C SER A 87 4.96 7.19 -9.74
N LEU A 88 4.97 8.30 -10.48
CA LEU A 88 5.36 9.61 -9.94
C LEU A 88 4.37 10.11 -8.87
N LYS A 89 3.06 10.01 -9.13
CA LYS A 89 2.03 10.36 -8.14
C LYS A 89 2.16 9.53 -6.87
N CYS A 90 2.33 8.21 -7.01
CA CYS A 90 2.54 7.33 -5.86
C CYS A 90 3.84 7.64 -5.10
N LEU A 91 4.92 7.99 -5.80
CA LEU A 91 6.18 8.43 -5.20
C LEU A 91 5.97 9.69 -4.35
N MET A 92 5.36 10.73 -4.91
CA MET A 92 5.10 11.98 -4.21
C MET A 92 4.20 11.77 -2.99
N ALA A 93 3.15 10.95 -3.13
CA ALA A 93 2.25 10.62 -2.03
C ALA A 93 2.98 9.85 -0.93
N ALA A 94 3.80 8.85 -1.29
CA ALA A 94 4.58 8.08 -0.33
C ALA A 94 5.59 8.97 0.42
N LYS A 95 6.29 9.89 -0.27
CA LYS A 95 7.21 10.85 0.37
C LYS A 95 6.47 11.74 1.37
N ARG A 96 5.33 12.31 0.99
CA ARG A 96 4.53 13.17 1.87
C ARG A 96 4.02 12.39 3.09
N LEU A 97 3.46 11.21 2.88
CA LEU A 97 2.93 10.37 3.97
C LEU A 97 4.03 9.85 4.89
N ALA A 98 5.24 9.60 4.38
CA ALA A 98 6.39 9.21 5.20
C ALA A 98 6.89 10.35 6.12
N MET A 99 6.66 11.62 5.76
CA MET A 99 6.99 12.77 6.62
C MET A 99 5.98 12.95 7.76
N GLY A 100 4.75 12.46 7.61
CA GLY A 100 3.70 12.55 8.62
C GLY A 100 3.44 13.99 9.05
N ASN A 101 3.44 14.26 10.36
CA ASN A 101 3.24 15.61 10.91
C ASN A 101 4.48 16.51 10.83
N ASN A 102 5.62 16.01 10.35
CA ASN A 102 6.86 16.79 10.23
C ASN A 102 6.97 17.52 8.87
N ILE A 103 5.84 17.76 8.20
CA ILE A 103 5.81 18.48 6.93
C ILE A 103 6.14 19.95 7.20
N ILE A 104 7.29 20.39 6.69
CA ILE A 104 7.56 21.81 6.51
C ILE A 104 6.93 22.18 5.17
N GLU A 105 5.89 23.02 5.21
CA GLU A 105 5.27 23.50 3.98
C GLU A 105 6.28 24.39 3.25
N SER A 106 6.59 24.00 2.02
CA SER A 106 7.45 24.78 1.13
C SER A 106 6.57 25.69 0.30
N ASP A 107 6.84 26.99 0.33
CA ASP A 107 6.17 27.98 -0.53
C ASP A 107 6.51 27.74 -2.03
N ASP A 108 7.58 27.00 -2.31
CA ASP A 108 8.03 26.64 -3.67
C ASP A 108 7.48 25.29 -4.19
N ALA A 109 6.40 24.76 -3.60
CA ALA A 109 5.82 23.50 -4.05
C ALA A 109 5.33 23.60 -5.50
N SER A 110 5.57 22.56 -6.30
CA SER A 110 5.06 22.49 -7.67
C SER A 110 3.52 22.45 -7.68
N ASP A 111 2.88 22.95 -8.74
CA ASP A 111 1.43 22.81 -8.96
C ASP A 111 0.95 21.36 -8.80
N GLN A 112 1.75 20.38 -9.23
CA GLN A 112 1.44 18.96 -9.07
C GLN A 112 1.49 18.50 -7.61
N GLU A 113 2.44 19.01 -6.83
CA GLU A 113 2.57 18.72 -5.39
C GLU A 113 1.42 19.36 -4.60
N ALA A 114 1.05 20.60 -4.94
CA ALA A 114 -0.08 21.29 -4.35
C ALA A 114 -1.41 20.58 -4.65
N ALA A 115 -1.62 20.16 -5.90
CA ALA A 115 -2.80 19.39 -6.30
C ALA A 115 -2.89 18.05 -5.52
N LEU A 116 -1.78 17.32 -5.42
CA LEU A 116 -1.71 16.06 -4.67
C LEU A 116 -1.96 16.27 -3.18
N LYS A 117 -1.42 17.33 -2.58
CA LYS A 117 -1.68 17.71 -1.18
C LYS A 117 -3.18 17.90 -0.95
N SER A 118 -3.84 18.71 -1.79
CA SER A 118 -5.27 18.98 -1.68
C SER A 118 -6.10 17.70 -1.84
N GLU A 119 -5.70 16.80 -2.75
CA GLU A 119 -6.36 15.51 -2.92
C GLU A 119 -6.23 14.62 -1.67
N LEU A 120 -5.04 14.53 -1.08
CA LEU A 120 -4.80 13.76 0.13
C LEU A 120 -5.58 14.31 1.33
N GLU A 121 -5.67 15.63 1.48
CA GLU A 121 -6.48 16.28 2.52
C GLU A 121 -7.96 15.95 2.37
N LYS A 122 -8.51 16.07 1.15
CA LYS A 122 -9.90 15.67 0.86
C LYS A 122 -10.15 14.21 1.18
N LEU A 123 -9.22 13.32 0.83
CA LEU A 123 -9.33 11.88 1.14
C LEU A 123 -9.28 11.63 2.66
N ALA A 124 -8.40 12.32 3.38
CA ALA A 124 -8.30 12.22 4.83
C ALA A 124 -9.59 12.71 5.52
N ASP A 125 -10.14 13.84 5.09
CA ASP A 125 -11.41 14.36 5.60
C ASP A 125 -12.56 13.41 5.30
N ASN A 126 -12.63 12.89 4.07
CA ASN A 126 -13.65 11.90 3.70
C ASN A 126 -13.56 10.62 4.54
N ALA A 127 -12.35 10.15 4.85
CA ALA A 127 -12.14 8.96 5.69
C ALA A 127 -12.68 9.13 7.12
N ARG A 128 -12.72 10.36 7.65
CA ARG A 128 -13.29 10.65 8.98
C ARG A 128 -14.79 10.37 9.07
N TYR A 129 -15.49 10.40 7.94
CA TYR A 129 -16.91 10.07 7.87
C TYR A 129 -17.17 8.57 7.71
N SER A 130 -16.14 7.73 7.64
CA SER A 130 -16.35 6.28 7.61
C SER A 130 -16.82 5.76 8.97
N ASP A 131 -17.69 4.75 8.95
CA ASP A 131 -18.22 4.15 10.18
C ASP A 131 -17.11 3.56 11.04
N THR A 132 -16.08 2.99 10.40
CA THR A 132 -14.91 2.44 11.09
C THR A 132 -14.12 3.52 11.82
N TYR A 133 -13.94 4.70 11.21
CA TYR A 133 -13.24 5.81 11.84
C TYR A 133 -14.06 6.40 12.99
N ARG A 134 -15.37 6.60 12.80
CA ARG A 134 -16.26 7.08 13.87
C ARG A 134 -16.28 6.12 15.07
N HIS A 135 -16.31 4.82 14.81
CA HIS A 135 -16.28 3.81 15.85
C HIS A 135 -14.95 3.84 16.64
N LEU A 136 -13.82 4.00 15.95
CA LEU A 136 -12.52 4.21 16.60
C LEU A 136 -12.51 5.47 17.49
N GLN A 137 -13.07 6.59 17.01
CA GLN A 137 -13.19 7.81 17.82
C GLN A 137 -14.07 7.61 19.06
N GLN A 138 -15.15 6.82 18.95
CA GLN A 138 -16.00 6.51 20.09
C GLN A 138 -15.26 5.69 21.14
N ILE A 139 -14.46 4.69 20.73
CA ILE A 139 -13.62 3.90 21.64
C ILE A 139 -12.55 4.77 22.29
N GLU A 140 -11.93 5.69 21.53
CA GLU A 140 -10.97 6.65 22.08
C GLU A 140 -11.61 7.55 23.14
N LYS A 141 -12.84 8.01 22.92
CA LYS A 141 -13.60 8.80 23.91
C LYS A 141 -13.92 8.00 25.18
N LEU A 142 -14.25 6.71 25.06
CA LEU A 142 -14.48 5.84 26.22
C LEU A 142 -13.23 5.73 27.12
N LYS A 143 -12.03 5.85 26.55
CA LYS A 143 -10.78 5.88 27.34
C LYS A 143 -10.73 7.05 28.32
N GLU A 144 -11.35 8.18 27.96
CA GLU A 144 -11.34 9.41 28.76
C GLU A 144 -12.54 9.47 29.73
N GLU A 145 -13.67 8.84 29.39
CA GLU A 145 -14.95 8.99 30.09
C GLU A 145 -15.40 7.76 30.90
N ALA A 146 -14.95 6.55 30.57
CA ALA A 146 -15.48 5.29 31.10
C ALA A 146 -14.47 4.54 32.00
N ASP A 147 -14.96 3.50 32.69
CA ASP A 147 -14.09 2.55 33.39
C ASP A 147 -13.17 1.83 32.39
N ILE A 148 -11.93 1.58 32.79
CA ILE A 148 -10.91 0.87 31.99
C ILE A 148 -11.46 -0.45 31.43
N THR A 149 -12.36 -1.10 32.16
CA THR A 149 -13.03 -2.34 31.77
C THR A 149 -13.85 -2.16 30.48
N GLU A 150 -14.74 -1.16 30.40
CA GLU A 150 -15.61 -0.93 29.23
C GLU A 150 -14.79 -0.54 27.98
N TYR A 151 -13.74 0.25 28.18
CA TYR A 151 -12.79 0.59 27.12
C TYR A 151 -12.09 -0.66 26.55
N ASN A 152 -11.58 -1.53 27.44
CA ASN A 152 -10.89 -2.74 27.03
C ASN A 152 -11.82 -3.74 26.33
N ASP A 153 -13.06 -3.85 26.78
CA ASP A 153 -14.06 -4.73 26.16
C ASP A 153 -14.41 -4.26 24.74
N ALA A 154 -14.65 -2.96 24.56
CA ALA A 154 -14.92 -2.37 23.25
C ALA A 154 -13.72 -2.54 22.29
N LEU A 155 -12.50 -2.30 22.78
CA LEU A 155 -11.28 -2.49 22.01
C LEU A 155 -11.07 -3.95 21.59
N THR A 156 -11.32 -4.90 22.50
CA THR A 156 -11.20 -6.34 22.24
C THR A 156 -12.20 -6.79 21.18
N GLY A 157 -13.45 -6.35 21.27
CA GLY A 157 -14.47 -6.63 20.26
C GLY A 157 -14.08 -6.16 18.86
N LEU A 158 -13.55 -4.93 18.76
CA LEU A 158 -13.06 -4.38 17.49
C LEU A 158 -11.90 -5.21 16.90
N LEU A 159 -10.92 -5.57 17.75
CA LEU A 159 -9.77 -6.38 17.33
C LEU A 159 -10.20 -7.77 16.84
N ASP A 160 -11.17 -8.39 17.51
CA ASP A 160 -11.70 -9.69 17.11
C ASP A 160 -12.40 -9.64 15.75
N ASP A 161 -13.15 -8.57 15.48
CA ASP A 161 -13.81 -8.39 14.19
C ASP A 161 -12.79 -8.15 13.06
N TRP A 162 -11.76 -7.34 13.30
CA TRP A 162 -10.66 -7.18 12.35
C TRP A 162 -9.91 -8.48 12.11
N LYS A 163 -9.69 -9.28 13.16
CA LYS A 163 -9.06 -10.60 13.05
C LYS A 163 -9.92 -11.56 12.22
N LYS A 164 -11.24 -11.60 12.42
CA LYS A 164 -12.16 -12.42 11.60
C LYS A 164 -12.14 -11.98 10.13
N GLN A 165 -12.18 -10.67 9.87
CA GLN A 165 -12.08 -10.13 8.51
C GLN A 165 -10.77 -10.54 7.85
N TYR A 166 -9.64 -10.41 8.57
CA TYR A 166 -8.33 -10.81 8.07
C TYR A 166 -8.25 -12.31 7.76
N ILE A 167 -8.76 -13.18 8.64
CA ILE A 167 -8.77 -14.64 8.43
C ILE A 167 -9.60 -15.02 7.21
N LYS A 168 -10.75 -14.38 7.00
CA LYS A 168 -11.61 -14.62 5.82
C LYS A 168 -10.90 -14.35 4.50
N TYR A 169 -9.90 -13.47 4.47
CA TYR A 169 -9.09 -13.21 3.27
C TYR A 169 -7.96 -14.25 3.05
N LYS A 170 -7.69 -15.12 4.03
CA LYS A 170 -6.65 -16.16 3.95
C LYS A 170 -7.18 -17.55 3.55
N SER A 171 -8.47 -17.80 3.79
CA SER A 171 -9.21 -19.04 3.45
C SER A 171 -9.90 -18.93 2.10
#